data_AF-A0A2H0DXY2-F1
#
_entry.id   AF-A0A2H0DXY2-F1
#
_cell.length_a   1.000
_cell.length_b   1.000
_cell.length_c   1.000
_cell.angle_alpha   90.00
_cell.angle_beta   90.00
_cell.angle_gamma   90.00
#
_symmetry.space_group_name_H-M   'P 1'
#
loop_
_entity.id
_entity.type
_entity.pdbx_description
1 polymer ?
#
loop_
_entity_poly.entity_id
_entity_poly.type
_entity_poly.pdbx_seq_one_letter_code
_entity_poly.pdbx_strand_id
1 'polypeptide(L)'
;MSEKNLQENIAIVITLAVIVVFFSMSGLISFDKNSGINLASSMSGTQENNVVGEEVSLFDGGVVYVDSVIGEGEEVVSGSLVTIEYLGKFDDGTVFDSSYENDLPIKFIPGIGMVIPGFDAGVMGMRVGGKRTIRIMPEYGYGEDGIGPIPGNAILIFDVEVVGIEYPKVGEESESL
;
A
#
# COMPACT_ATOMS: atom_id res chain seq x y z
N MET A 1 58.82 -10.60 26.50
CA MET A 1 57.42 -10.50 26.06
C MET A 1 57.28 -9.19 25.30
N SER A 2 56.95 -9.23 24.02
CA SER A 2 57.01 -8.05 23.13
C SER A 2 56.00 -6.98 23.55
N GLU A 3 56.40 -5.70 23.53
CA GLU A 3 55.57 -4.55 23.87
C GLU A 3 54.23 -4.53 23.10
N LYS A 4 54.20 -5.11 21.89
CA LYS A 4 52.98 -5.23 21.08
C LYS A 4 51.89 -6.09 21.76
N ASN A 5 52.27 -7.19 22.40
CA ASN A 5 51.32 -8.09 23.07
C ASN A 5 50.83 -7.52 24.41
N LEU A 6 51.62 -6.63 25.02
CA LEU A 6 51.23 -5.94 26.26
C LEU A 6 50.22 -4.82 25.97
N GLN A 7 50.42 -4.05 24.89
CA GLN A 7 49.49 -3.01 24.45
C GLN A 7 48.14 -3.60 23.97
N GLU A 8 48.17 -4.73 23.27
CA GLU A 8 46.96 -5.41 22.79
C GLU A 8 46.11 -5.97 23.95
N ASN A 9 46.74 -6.55 24.96
CA ASN A 9 46.03 -7.03 26.16
C ASN A 9 45.49 -5.89 27.04
N ILE A 10 46.22 -4.78 27.18
CA ILE A 10 45.75 -3.61 27.92
C ILE A 10 44.57 -2.94 27.21
N ALA A 11 44.62 -2.81 25.88
CA ALA A 11 43.54 -2.23 25.08
C ALA A 11 42.24 -3.05 25.19
N ILE A 12 42.33 -4.39 25.16
CA ILE A 12 41.17 -5.27 25.31
C ILE A 12 40.54 -5.16 26.71
N VAL A 13 41.35 -5.13 27.77
CA VAL A 13 40.86 -5.03 29.16
C VAL A 13 40.18 -3.68 29.41
N ILE A 14 40.75 -2.57 28.91
CA ILE A 14 40.13 -1.23 29.04
C ILE A 14 38.80 -1.19 28.27
N THR A 15 38.75 -1.75 27.07
CA THR A 15 37.53 -1.76 26.25
C THR A 15 36.41 -2.56 26.93
N LEU A 16 36.71 -3.75 27.47
CA LEU A 16 35.72 -4.56 28.19
C LEU A 16 35.26 -3.89 29.50
N ALA A 17 36.17 -3.24 30.24
CA ALA A 17 35.81 -2.51 31.45
C ALA A 17 34.89 -1.31 31.17
N VAL A 18 35.13 -0.55 30.09
CA VAL A 18 34.26 0.57 29.69
C VAL A 18 32.87 0.09 29.27
N ILE A 19 32.76 -1.03 28.54
CA ILE A 19 31.48 -1.61 28.13
C ILE A 19 30.68 -2.09 29.35
N VAL A 20 31.32 -2.77 30.31
CA VAL A 20 30.64 -3.26 31.52
C VAL A 20 30.19 -2.11 32.43
N VAL A 21 30.96 -1.02 32.53
CA VAL A 21 30.55 0.18 33.27
C VAL A 21 29.41 0.92 32.54
N PHE A 22 29.44 0.99 31.21
CA PHE A 22 28.32 1.56 30.43
C PHE A 22 27.02 0.74 30.57
N PHE A 23 27.14 -0.59 30.63
CA PHE A 23 25.99 -1.49 30.83
C PHE A 23 25.48 -1.55 32.27
N SER A 24 26.28 -1.20 33.27
CA SER A 24 25.87 -1.21 34.69
C SER A 24 25.46 0.17 35.23
N MET A 25 25.73 1.26 34.50
CA MET A 25 25.41 2.63 34.93
C MET A 25 24.28 3.30 34.12
N SER A 26 23.57 2.52 33.30
CA SER A 26 22.32 2.93 32.62
C SER A 26 21.10 2.16 33.13
N GLY A 27 21.13 1.77 34.41
CA GLY A 27 20.00 1.19 35.14
C GLY A 27 19.52 2.14 36.23
N LEU A 28 19.00 3.32 35.86
CA LEU A 28 17.99 4.08 36.61
C LEU A 28 17.53 5.30 35.77
N ILE A 29 16.60 5.07 34.84
CA ILE A 29 15.66 6.12 34.44
C ILE A 29 14.30 5.60 34.89
N SER A 30 13.70 6.33 35.83
CA SER A 30 12.35 6.08 36.31
C SER A 30 11.39 6.00 35.12
N PHE A 31 10.70 4.87 35.03
CA PHE A 31 9.67 4.59 34.04
C PHE A 31 8.46 5.48 34.37
N ASP A 32 8.38 6.64 33.73
CA ASP A 32 7.14 7.40 33.64
C ASP A 32 6.22 6.69 32.65
N LYS A 33 4.99 6.37 33.06
CA LYS A 33 4.02 5.59 32.27
C LYS A 33 3.38 6.44 31.15
N ASN A 34 4.06 7.46 30.63
CA ASN A 34 3.47 8.38 29.67
C ASN A 34 4.48 9.15 28.79
N SER A 35 5.35 8.45 28.06
CA SER A 35 6.12 9.02 26.94
C SER A 35 6.64 7.92 26.01
N GLY A 36 5.87 7.59 24.96
CA GLY A 36 6.21 6.54 24.00
C GLY A 36 7.13 7.02 22.87
N ILE A 37 8.26 6.33 22.68
CA ILE A 37 9.00 6.31 21.41
C ILE A 37 9.39 4.85 21.14
N ASN A 38 8.68 4.20 20.22
CA ASN A 38 9.03 2.88 19.69
C ASN A 38 9.85 3.06 18.41
N LEU A 39 11.15 2.74 18.43
CA LEU A 39 12.06 2.78 17.27
C LEU A 39 12.30 1.37 16.69
N ALA A 40 11.28 0.52 16.72
CA ALA A 40 11.34 -0.88 16.25
C ALA A 40 10.26 -1.22 15.20
N SER A 41 9.74 -0.23 14.47
CA SER A 41 8.68 -0.45 13.46
C SER A 41 9.14 -0.51 11.99
N SER A 42 10.45 -0.50 11.68
CA SER A 42 10.86 -0.42 10.26
C SER A 42 11.09 -1.75 9.54
N MET A 43 10.83 -2.91 10.14
CA MET A 43 10.93 -4.21 9.45
C MET A 43 9.96 -5.24 10.06
N SER A 44 8.67 -5.04 9.81
CA SER A 44 7.68 -6.13 9.81
C SER A 44 6.47 -5.62 9.03
N GLY A 45 6.35 -6.06 7.77
CA GLY A 45 5.09 -5.97 7.04
C GLY A 45 4.04 -6.68 7.87
N THR A 46 3.24 -5.90 8.57
CA THR A 46 2.08 -6.38 9.31
C THR A 46 0.92 -6.03 8.42
N GLN A 47 0.17 -7.06 7.99
CA GLN A 47 -1.13 -6.86 7.38
C GLN A 47 -1.95 -5.97 8.31
N GLU A 48 -2.19 -4.73 7.90
CA GLU A 48 -3.28 -3.94 8.46
C GLU A 48 -4.56 -4.62 7.98
N ASN A 49 -5.31 -5.17 8.93
CA ASN A 49 -6.67 -5.61 8.65
C ASN A 49 -7.46 -4.35 8.30
N ASN A 50 -7.62 -4.03 7.01
CA ASN A 50 -8.41 -2.90 6.55
C ASN A 50 -9.77 -2.90 7.27
N VAL A 51 -10.04 -1.85 8.04
CA VAL A 51 -11.29 -1.70 8.80
C VAL A 51 -12.29 -0.97 7.93
N VAL A 52 -13.52 -1.50 7.84
CA VAL A 52 -14.61 -0.84 7.12
C VAL A 52 -14.82 0.57 7.67
N GLY A 53 -14.86 1.56 6.77
CA GLY A 53 -15.05 2.97 7.12
C GLY A 53 -13.79 3.70 7.57
N GLU A 54 -12.63 3.04 7.65
CA GLU A 54 -11.36 3.70 7.87
C GLU A 54 -10.86 4.35 6.57
N GLU A 55 -10.36 5.58 6.70
CA GLU A 55 -9.76 6.32 5.60
C GLU A 55 -8.28 5.98 5.50
N VAL A 56 -7.89 5.41 4.37
CA VAL A 56 -6.49 5.12 4.05
C VAL A 56 -5.97 6.15 3.08
N SER A 57 -4.83 6.75 3.41
CA SER A 57 -4.17 7.77 2.61
C SER A 57 -2.91 7.22 1.96
N LEU A 58 -2.81 7.38 0.64
CA LEU A 58 -1.63 7.09 -0.16
C LEU A 58 -1.07 8.39 -0.74
N PHE A 59 0.23 8.40 -1.03
CA PHE A 59 0.92 9.52 -1.64
C PHE A 59 0.63 10.87 -0.95
N ASP A 60 0.76 10.89 0.38
CA ASP A 60 0.52 12.08 1.21
C ASP A 60 -0.86 12.75 0.99
N GLY A 61 -1.90 11.94 0.75
CA GLY A 61 -3.27 12.41 0.48
C GLY A 61 -3.60 12.64 -0.98
N GLY A 62 -2.68 12.32 -1.89
CA GLY A 62 -2.92 12.30 -3.32
C GLY A 62 -3.98 11.29 -3.75
N VAL A 63 -4.06 10.16 -3.05
CA VAL A 63 -5.11 9.16 -3.20
C VAL A 63 -5.61 8.77 -1.83
N VAL A 64 -6.92 8.79 -1.66
CA VAL A 64 -7.59 8.45 -0.41
C VAL A 64 -8.66 7.43 -0.70
N TYR A 65 -8.76 6.37 0.09
CA TYR A 65 -9.84 5.42 -0.08
C TYR A 65 -10.48 5.00 1.23
N VAL A 66 -11.72 4.55 1.13
CA VAL A 66 -12.49 3.98 2.24
C VAL A 66 -13.15 2.70 1.75
N ASP A 67 -12.91 1.62 2.50
CA ASP A 67 -13.62 0.36 2.26
C ASP A 67 -15.02 0.42 2.87
N SER A 68 -16.02 0.16 2.04
CA SER A 68 -17.40 -0.07 2.50
C SER A 68 -17.69 -1.56 2.74
N VAL A 69 -16.98 -2.43 2.00
CA VAL A 69 -16.99 -3.88 2.15
C VAL A 69 -15.59 -4.39 1.83
N ILE A 70 -14.98 -5.20 2.71
CA ILE A 70 -13.60 -5.71 2.48
C ILE A 70 -13.57 -6.82 1.42
N GLY A 71 -14.63 -7.64 1.35
CA GLY A 71 -14.68 -8.84 0.53
C GLY A 71 -14.06 -10.05 1.22
N GLU A 72 -14.43 -11.24 0.75
CA GLU A 72 -14.04 -12.52 1.36
C GLU A 72 -13.18 -13.39 0.45
N GLY A 73 -13.13 -13.08 -0.85
CA GLY A 73 -12.43 -13.89 -1.83
C GLY A 73 -10.94 -13.56 -1.98
N GLU A 74 -10.38 -13.84 -3.15
CA GLU A 74 -8.97 -13.62 -3.43
C GLU A 74 -8.61 -12.13 -3.36
N GLU A 75 -7.38 -11.84 -2.93
CA GLU A 75 -6.85 -10.49 -2.81
C GLU A 75 -6.24 -10.02 -4.12
N VAL A 76 -6.52 -8.77 -4.48
CA VAL A 76 -5.90 -8.06 -5.61
C VAL A 76 -4.44 -7.79 -5.28
N VAL A 77 -3.57 -8.55 -5.95
CA VAL A 77 -2.12 -8.38 -5.89
C VAL A 77 -1.57 -7.99 -7.27
N SER A 78 -0.39 -7.38 -7.27
CA SER A 78 0.28 -6.95 -8.50
C SER A 78 0.40 -8.11 -9.49
N GLY A 79 0.06 -7.87 -10.76
CA GLY A 79 0.15 -8.89 -11.81
C GLY A 79 -1.07 -9.82 -11.95
N SER A 80 -2.06 -9.73 -11.06
CA SER A 80 -3.33 -10.44 -11.21
C SER A 80 -4.20 -9.78 -12.29
N LEU A 81 -4.93 -10.57 -13.10
CA LEU A 81 -5.94 -10.01 -14.01
C LEU A 81 -7.23 -9.82 -13.22
N VAL A 82 -7.56 -8.58 -12.90
CA VAL A 82 -8.72 -8.24 -12.07
C VAL A 82 -9.87 -7.81 -12.96
N THR A 83 -11.07 -8.28 -12.63
CA THR A 83 -12.32 -7.79 -13.20
C THR A 83 -13.03 -6.96 -12.14
N ILE A 84 -13.40 -5.73 -12.49
CA ILE A 84 -14.10 -4.81 -11.58
C ILE A 84 -15.32 -4.18 -12.24
N GLU A 85 -16.30 -3.88 -11.41
CA GLU A 85 -17.36 -2.91 -11.71
C GLU A 85 -17.00 -1.57 -11.07
N TYR A 86 -17.34 -0.46 -11.73
CA TYR A 86 -17.02 0.87 -11.21
C TYR A 86 -18.03 1.95 -11.65
N LEU A 87 -18.07 3.02 -10.86
CA LEU A 87 -18.72 4.28 -11.19
C LEU A 87 -17.71 5.41 -10.96
N GLY A 88 -17.36 6.15 -12.02
CA GLY A 88 -16.50 7.32 -11.97
C GLY A 88 -17.31 8.61 -11.97
N LYS A 89 -17.08 9.48 -10.97
CA LYS A 89 -17.75 10.77 -10.80
C LYS A 89 -16.81 11.86 -10.31
N PHE A 90 -17.17 13.12 -10.56
CA PHE A 90 -16.48 14.27 -10.00
C PHE A 90 -16.90 14.51 -8.55
N ASP A 91 -16.25 15.48 -7.88
CA ASP A 91 -16.54 15.87 -6.50
C ASP A 91 -17.94 16.51 -6.32
N ASP A 92 -18.49 17.10 -7.39
CA ASP A 92 -19.87 17.55 -7.45
C ASP A 92 -20.91 16.41 -7.64
N GLY A 93 -20.44 15.17 -7.82
CA GLY A 93 -21.26 13.98 -8.02
C GLY A 93 -21.66 13.71 -9.47
N THR A 94 -21.29 14.56 -10.43
CA THR A 94 -21.53 14.33 -11.85
C THR A 94 -20.75 13.10 -12.32
N VAL A 95 -21.47 12.11 -12.85
CA VAL A 95 -20.89 10.87 -13.39
C VAL A 95 -20.24 11.16 -14.74
N PHE A 96 -19.01 10.69 -14.94
CA PHE A 96 -18.30 10.78 -16.22
C PHE A 96 -18.09 9.42 -16.88
N ASP A 97 -18.14 8.32 -16.13
CA ASP A 97 -17.96 6.97 -16.65
C ASP A 97 -18.58 5.92 -15.70
N SER A 98 -19.03 4.78 -16.24
CA SER A 98 -19.70 3.71 -15.50
C SER A 98 -19.68 2.39 -16.26
N SER A 99 -19.24 1.31 -15.62
CA SER A 99 -19.34 -0.03 -16.21
C SER A 99 -20.78 -0.57 -16.19
N TYR A 100 -21.61 -0.09 -15.26
CA TYR A 100 -23.01 -0.52 -15.09
C TYR A 100 -23.94 -0.08 -16.24
N GLU A 101 -23.63 1.02 -16.93
CA GLU A 101 -24.52 1.54 -17.98
C GLU A 101 -24.58 0.63 -19.22
N ASN A 102 -23.55 -0.19 -19.44
CA ASN A 102 -23.44 -1.06 -20.61
C ASN A 102 -23.18 -2.54 -20.25
N ASP A 103 -23.27 -2.92 -18.98
CA ASP A 103 -22.88 -4.25 -18.47
C ASP A 103 -21.47 -4.67 -18.93
N LEU A 104 -20.53 -3.72 -18.89
CA LEU A 104 -19.15 -3.90 -19.36
C LEU A 104 -18.16 -3.66 -18.22
N PRO A 105 -17.96 -4.62 -17.30
CA PRO A 105 -16.88 -4.56 -16.33
C PRO A 105 -15.53 -4.46 -17.03
N ILE A 106 -14.61 -3.71 -16.41
CA ILE A 106 -13.25 -3.54 -16.94
C ILE A 106 -12.35 -4.66 -16.40
N LYS A 107 -11.49 -5.19 -17.29
CA LYS A 107 -10.41 -6.09 -16.93
C LYS A 107 -9.06 -5.42 -17.13
N PHE A 108 -8.22 -5.42 -16.11
CA PHE A 108 -6.86 -4.91 -16.21
C PHE A 108 -5.94 -5.59 -15.19
N ILE A 109 -4.63 -5.33 -15.32
CA ILE A 109 -3.61 -5.86 -14.42
C ILE A 109 -3.12 -4.73 -13.52
N PRO A 110 -3.43 -4.75 -12.21
CA PRO A 110 -2.92 -3.75 -11.28
C PRO A 110 -1.42 -3.89 -11.02
N GLY A 111 -0.78 -2.78 -10.66
CA GLY A 111 0.63 -2.66 -10.30
C GLY A 111 1.58 -2.51 -11.48
N ILE A 112 1.07 -2.41 -12.72
CA ILE A 112 1.90 -2.29 -13.93
C ILE A 112 1.61 -1.02 -14.76
N GLY A 113 0.77 -0.10 -14.27
CA GLY A 113 0.53 1.19 -14.93
C GLY A 113 -0.35 1.12 -16.17
N MET A 114 -1.31 0.17 -16.23
CA MET A 114 -2.29 0.10 -17.32
C MET A 114 -3.38 1.17 -17.26
N VAL A 115 -3.59 1.73 -16.06
CA VAL A 115 -4.62 2.75 -15.75
C VAL A 115 -3.96 3.92 -15.04
N ILE A 116 -4.72 4.98 -14.74
CA ILE A 116 -4.20 6.14 -14.02
C ILE A 116 -3.58 5.73 -12.67
N PRO A 117 -2.47 6.36 -12.23
CA PRO A 117 -1.71 5.91 -11.07
C PRO A 117 -2.54 5.77 -9.79
N GLY A 118 -3.48 6.69 -9.56
CA GLY A 118 -4.29 6.67 -8.36
C GLY A 118 -5.32 5.56 -8.34
N PHE A 119 -5.84 5.18 -9.50
CA PHE A 119 -6.74 4.04 -9.61
C PHE A 119 -5.97 2.74 -9.45
N ASP A 120 -4.80 2.64 -10.11
CA ASP A 120 -3.92 1.48 -10.02
C ASP A 120 -3.52 1.20 -8.56
N ALA A 121 -3.08 2.21 -7.83
CA ALA A 121 -2.74 2.10 -6.41
C ALA A 121 -3.97 1.87 -5.51
N GLY A 122 -5.09 2.52 -5.80
CA GLY A 122 -6.29 2.47 -4.96
C GLY A 122 -7.01 1.12 -4.96
N VAL A 123 -6.88 0.31 -6.02
CA VAL A 123 -7.47 -1.04 -6.08
C VAL A 123 -6.61 -2.12 -5.40
N MET A 124 -5.34 -1.84 -5.13
CA MET A 124 -4.43 -2.82 -4.52
C MET A 124 -4.94 -3.25 -3.14
N GLY A 125 -4.84 -4.55 -2.85
CA GLY A 125 -5.27 -5.14 -1.58
C GLY A 125 -6.79 -5.25 -1.40
N MET A 126 -7.61 -4.80 -2.36
CA MET A 126 -9.04 -5.13 -2.37
C MET A 126 -9.23 -6.64 -2.50
N ARG A 127 -10.32 -7.20 -1.99
CA ARG A 127 -10.64 -8.64 -2.15
C ARG A 127 -11.87 -8.82 -3.02
N VAL A 128 -12.01 -9.96 -3.68
CA VAL A 128 -13.22 -10.31 -4.44
C VAL A 128 -14.47 -10.20 -3.54
N GLY A 129 -15.49 -9.50 -4.04
CA GLY A 129 -16.69 -9.10 -3.30
C GLY A 129 -16.54 -7.82 -2.46
N GLY A 130 -15.34 -7.22 -2.44
CA GLY A 130 -15.06 -5.96 -1.76
C GLY A 130 -15.52 -4.75 -2.55
N LYS A 131 -15.91 -3.70 -1.83
CA LYS A 131 -16.40 -2.42 -2.34
C LYS A 131 -15.67 -1.26 -1.69
N ARG A 132 -15.10 -0.38 -2.50
CA ARG A 132 -14.24 0.73 -2.05
C ARG A 132 -14.59 2.01 -2.79
N THR A 133 -14.58 3.13 -2.08
CA THR A 133 -14.59 4.46 -2.71
C THR A 133 -13.17 4.99 -2.71
N ILE A 134 -12.67 5.41 -3.87
CA ILE A 134 -11.32 5.92 -4.09
C ILE A 134 -11.42 7.36 -4.61
N ARG A 135 -10.84 8.31 -3.88
CA ARG A 135 -10.70 9.71 -4.27
C ARG A 135 -9.28 9.96 -4.75
N ILE A 136 -9.14 10.51 -5.95
CA ILE A 136 -7.88 10.69 -6.66
C ILE A 136 -7.69 12.17 -6.99
N MET A 137 -6.60 12.76 -6.52
CA MET A 137 -6.19 14.12 -6.88
C MET A 137 -5.66 14.16 -8.32
N PRO A 138 -5.67 15.33 -9.00
CA PRO A 138 -5.37 15.42 -10.42
C PRO A 138 -4.00 14.86 -10.83
N GLU A 139 -2.98 15.05 -9.99
CA GLU A 139 -1.61 14.54 -10.21
C GLU A 139 -1.54 13.02 -10.35
N TYR A 140 -2.48 12.29 -9.74
CA TYR A 140 -2.61 10.83 -9.83
C TYR A 140 -3.74 10.38 -10.76
N GLY A 141 -4.39 11.34 -11.44
CA GLY A 141 -5.46 11.13 -12.41
C GLY A 141 -5.01 11.53 -13.82
N TYR A 142 -5.74 12.49 -14.41
CA TYR A 142 -5.48 12.99 -15.78
C TYR A 142 -4.74 14.34 -15.82
N GLY A 143 -4.22 14.81 -14.69
CA GLY A 143 -3.37 16.00 -14.61
C GLY A 143 -4.05 17.30 -15.06
N GLU A 144 -3.24 18.28 -15.43
CA GLU A 144 -3.69 19.60 -15.88
C GLU A 144 -4.36 19.57 -17.27
N ASP A 145 -4.03 18.58 -18.08
CA ASP A 145 -4.51 18.47 -19.46
C ASP A 145 -5.92 17.84 -19.56
N GLY A 146 -6.26 16.96 -18.62
CA GLY A 146 -7.50 16.19 -18.66
C GLY A 146 -7.54 15.20 -19.83
N ILE A 147 -8.72 14.63 -20.10
CA ILE A 147 -8.94 13.74 -21.25
C ILE A 147 -10.42 13.65 -21.63
N GLY A 148 -10.74 13.82 -22.91
CA GLY A 148 -12.11 13.67 -23.41
C GLY A 148 -13.11 14.53 -22.62
N PRO A 149 -14.11 13.93 -21.94
CA PRO A 149 -15.09 14.66 -21.11
C PRO A 149 -14.54 15.09 -19.74
N ILE A 150 -13.36 14.62 -19.34
CA ILE A 150 -12.75 14.89 -18.03
C ILE A 150 -11.90 16.16 -18.15
N PRO A 151 -12.25 17.25 -17.44
CA PRO A 151 -11.48 18.48 -17.49
C PRO A 151 -10.13 18.33 -16.80
N GLY A 152 -9.19 19.20 -17.17
CA GLY A 152 -7.93 19.36 -16.46
C GLY A 152 -8.14 19.72 -14.99
N ASN A 153 -7.24 19.25 -14.12
CA ASN A 153 -7.30 19.44 -12.68
C ASN A 153 -8.55 18.86 -11.98
N ALA A 154 -9.25 17.92 -12.62
CA ALA A 154 -10.39 17.24 -12.01
C ALA A 154 -9.96 16.33 -10.85
N ILE A 155 -10.69 16.42 -9.73
CA ILE A 155 -10.68 15.39 -8.69
C ILE A 155 -11.63 14.28 -9.13
N LEU A 156 -11.16 13.04 -9.08
CA LEU A 156 -11.92 11.88 -9.49
C LEU A 156 -12.33 11.07 -8.26
N ILE A 157 -13.57 10.61 -8.24
CA ILE A 157 -14.09 9.70 -7.23
C ILE A 157 -14.57 8.44 -7.96
N PHE A 158 -14.06 7.29 -7.54
CA PHE A 158 -14.46 6.00 -8.08
C PHE A 158 -15.08 5.16 -6.98
N ASP A 159 -16.31 4.70 -7.20
CA ASP A 159 -16.89 3.60 -6.42
C ASP A 159 -16.60 2.30 -7.16
N VAL A 160 -15.88 1.38 -6.54
CA VAL A 160 -15.32 0.17 -7.19
C VAL A 160 -15.79 -1.08 -6.45
N GLU A 161 -16.11 -2.13 -7.21
CA GLU A 161 -16.35 -3.48 -6.71
C GLU A 161 -15.48 -4.49 -7.45
N VAL A 162 -14.76 -5.34 -6.72
CA VAL A 162 -13.99 -6.44 -7.32
C VAL A 162 -14.91 -7.64 -7.54
N VAL A 163 -15.20 -7.95 -8.80
CA VAL A 163 -16.09 -9.07 -9.15
C VAL A 163 -15.34 -10.37 -9.39
N GLY A 164 -14.04 -10.33 -9.72
CA GLY A 164 -13.24 -11.53 -9.91
C GLY A 164 -11.77 -11.28 -10.15
N ILE A 165 -10.98 -12.32 -9.95
CA ILE A 165 -9.54 -12.36 -10.23
C ILE A 165 -9.25 -13.60 -11.06
N GLU A 166 -8.49 -13.42 -12.13
CA GLU A 166 -7.97 -14.47 -12.98
C GLU A 166 -6.44 -14.41 -12.95
N TYR A 167 -5.76 -15.56 -12.87
CA TYR A 167 -4.32 -15.63 -13.06
C TYR A 167 -4.06 -16.19 -14.46
N PRO A 168 -3.26 -15.51 -15.30
CA PRO A 168 -2.83 -16.13 -16.55
C PRO A 168 -2.10 -17.43 -16.22
N LYS A 169 -2.68 -18.57 -16.65
CA LYS A 169 -2.05 -19.87 -16.50
C LYS A 169 -0.70 -19.83 -17.22
N VAL A 170 0.38 -19.86 -16.47
CA VAL A 170 1.73 -20.02 -17.04
C VAL A 170 1.81 -21.45 -17.59
N GLY A 171 1.67 -21.57 -18.92
CA GLY A 171 2.00 -22.76 -19.70
C GLY A 171 1.40 -24.08 -19.22
N GLU A 172 0.17 -24.39 -19.63
CA GLU A 172 -0.09 -25.78 -20.04
C GLU A 172 0.73 -25.96 -21.32
N GLU A 173 1.93 -26.53 -21.18
CA GLU A 173 2.72 -26.99 -22.32
C GLU A 173 1.80 -27.82 -23.21
N SER A 174 1.77 -27.46 -24.49
CA SER A 174 1.12 -28.23 -25.53
C SER A 174 1.79 -29.60 -25.64
N GLU A 175 1.41 -30.56 -24.79
CA GLU A 175 1.51 -31.97 -25.12
C GLU A 175 0.44 -32.28 -26.18
N SER A 176 0.67 -31.81 -27.40
CA SER A 176 0.02 -32.39 -28.58
C SER A 176 0.89 -33.55 -29.05
N LEU A 177 0.42 -34.76 -28.77
CA LEU A 177 0.86 -36.03 -29.37
C LEU A 177 0.78 -36.01 -30.91
#